data_AF-A0A914EKU5-F1
#
_entry.id   AF-A0A914EKU5-F1
#
_cell.length_a   1.000
_cell.length_b   1.000
_cell.length_c   1.000
_cell.angle_alpha   90.00
_cell.angle_beta   90.00
_cell.angle_gamma   90.00
#
_symmetry.space_group_name_H-M   'P 1'
#
loop_
_entity.id
_entity.type
_entity.pdbx_description
1 polymer ?
#
loop_
_entity_poly.entity_id
_entity_poly.type
_entity_poly.pdbx_seq_one_letter_code
_entity_poly.pdbx_strand_id
1 'polypeptide(L)'
;MKQDFKRKIQAICGKIGVPMQVFISNGPPEFRKPYIGMWTRLEKYKNDLVKVKRDESLYVGDAAGRISSVTKPEKDRSAADRLFALNLKVPFKTPEQFFLDQLEEEPYELRSFDPSAVLENTGVSQFDPADTVIPSSETEAIVLVGYPSSGKSVFANQLEEKYGYGVVCSYWHEASAKCVAKAKEMLKTGKSVIVDGWNPDSRNPYVKLAKQMEIPCRCFVMNTSYEHARHNNAFGILIGTDKERPPMEMDMFRDNFKIPTVKEGFTEVAKVNFVPMFQEPSHREIYEMRLTREFDFYA
;
A
#
# COMPACT_ATOMS: atom_id res chain seq x y z
N MET A 1 -22.18 -14.12 -12.23
CA MET A 1 -22.40 -12.99 -13.15
C MET A 1 -23.87 -12.97 -13.56
N LYS A 2 -24.57 -11.84 -13.38
CA LYS A 2 -26.01 -11.72 -13.69
C LYS A 2 -26.25 -11.96 -15.19
N GLN A 3 -27.30 -12.70 -15.54
CA GLN A 3 -27.60 -13.09 -16.92
C GLN A 3 -27.83 -11.88 -17.83
N ASP A 4 -28.40 -10.80 -17.30
CA ASP A 4 -28.65 -9.58 -18.07
C ASP A 4 -27.36 -8.88 -18.50
N PHE A 5 -26.30 -8.95 -17.69
CA PHE A 5 -25.01 -8.40 -18.07
C PHE A 5 -24.40 -9.14 -19.27
N LYS A 6 -24.50 -10.48 -19.28
CA LYS A 6 -24.04 -11.29 -20.42
C LYS A 6 -24.80 -10.94 -21.70
N ARG A 7 -26.14 -10.82 -21.62
CA ARG A 7 -26.98 -10.39 -22.75
C ARG A 7 -26.59 -9.01 -23.26
N LYS A 8 -26.33 -8.06 -22.36
CA LYS A 8 -25.85 -6.72 -22.73
C LYS A 8 -24.53 -6.77 -23.49
N ILE A 9 -23.55 -7.52 -23.01
CA ILE A 9 -22.26 -7.67 -23.69
C ILE A 9 -22.43 -8.33 -25.07
N GLN A 10 -23.24 -9.39 -25.18
CA GLN A 10 -23.54 -10.04 -26.46
C GLN A 10 -24.18 -9.08 -27.47
N ALA A 11 -25.13 -8.25 -27.03
CA ALA A 11 -25.75 -7.24 -27.88
C ALA A 11 -24.75 -6.18 -28.36
N ILE A 12 -23.84 -5.73 -27.49
CA ILE A 12 -22.77 -4.78 -27.84
C ILE A 12 -21.83 -5.41 -28.88
N CYS A 13 -21.34 -6.63 -28.64
CA CYS A 13 -20.47 -7.32 -29.59
C CYS A 13 -21.15 -7.52 -30.95
N GLY A 14 -22.43 -7.93 -30.94
CA GLY A 14 -23.23 -8.09 -32.16
C GLY A 14 -23.41 -6.79 -32.94
N LYS A 15 -23.52 -5.64 -32.25
CA LYS A 15 -23.64 -4.33 -32.89
C LYS A 15 -22.32 -3.84 -33.48
N ILE A 16 -21.18 -4.10 -32.83
CA ILE A 16 -19.86 -3.68 -33.34
C ILE A 16 -19.45 -4.56 -34.53
N GLY A 17 -19.87 -5.84 -34.56
CA GLY A 17 -19.77 -6.67 -35.77
C GLY A 17 -18.38 -7.25 -36.05
N VAL A 18 -17.49 -7.28 -35.05
CA VAL A 18 -16.18 -7.94 -35.13
C VAL A 18 -16.05 -9.02 -34.05
N PRO A 19 -15.27 -10.10 -34.28
CA PRO A 19 -14.99 -11.09 -33.24
C PRO A 19 -14.32 -10.45 -32.03
N MET A 20 -14.82 -10.73 -30.82
CA MET A 20 -14.32 -10.16 -29.57
C MET A 20 -14.18 -11.23 -28.51
N GLN A 21 -13.08 -11.17 -27.76
CA GLN A 21 -12.91 -11.91 -26.51
C GLN A 21 -13.06 -10.94 -25.33
N VAL A 22 -13.99 -11.24 -24.41
CA VAL A 22 -14.36 -10.30 -23.33
C VAL A 22 -13.96 -10.87 -21.97
N PHE A 23 -13.20 -10.09 -21.20
CA PHE A 23 -12.82 -10.38 -19.82
C PHE A 23 -13.58 -9.46 -18.87
N ILE A 24 -14.14 -10.03 -17.79
CA ILE A 24 -14.96 -9.29 -16.83
C ILE A 24 -14.47 -9.63 -15.43
N SER A 25 -14.00 -8.62 -14.70
CA SER A 25 -13.59 -8.75 -13.31
C SER A 25 -14.80 -8.58 -12.38
N ASN A 26 -15.32 -9.70 -11.87
CA ASN A 26 -16.39 -9.75 -10.86
C ASN A 26 -15.99 -10.63 -9.67
N GLY A 27 -14.69 -10.70 -9.39
CA GLY A 27 -14.12 -11.68 -8.48
C GLY A 27 -12.94 -11.10 -7.72
N PRO A 28 -11.87 -11.91 -7.52
CA PRO A 28 -10.72 -11.52 -6.72
C PRO A 28 -10.09 -10.18 -7.15
N PRO A 29 -9.53 -9.41 -6.19
CA PRO A 29 -8.97 -8.10 -6.44
C PRO A 29 -8.00 -8.06 -7.63
N GLU A 30 -7.11 -9.05 -7.79
CA GLU A 30 -6.05 -9.09 -8.81
C GLU A 30 -6.54 -9.00 -10.27
N PHE A 31 -7.83 -9.26 -10.52
CA PHE A 31 -8.43 -9.09 -11.85
C PHE A 31 -8.97 -7.67 -12.09
N ARG A 32 -9.06 -6.83 -11.05
CA ARG A 32 -9.64 -5.49 -11.13
C ARG A 32 -8.53 -4.48 -11.46
N LYS A 33 -8.59 -3.81 -12.61
CA LYS A 33 -7.66 -2.72 -13.01
C LYS A 33 -7.40 -1.73 -11.87
N PRO A 34 -6.16 -1.31 -11.56
CA PRO A 34 -5.00 -1.36 -12.45
C PRO A 34 -4.20 -2.66 -12.39
N TYR A 35 -4.60 -3.65 -11.59
CA TYR A 35 -3.92 -4.95 -11.57
C TYR A 35 -4.06 -5.68 -12.91
N ILE A 36 -3.03 -6.44 -13.26
CA ILE A 36 -2.88 -7.04 -14.59
C ILE A 36 -3.48 -8.45 -14.73
N GLY A 37 -4.19 -8.96 -13.72
CA GLY A 37 -4.63 -10.36 -13.68
C GLY A 37 -5.50 -10.79 -14.86
N MET A 38 -6.33 -9.90 -15.41
CA MET A 38 -7.11 -10.19 -16.63
C MET A 38 -6.21 -10.42 -17.84
N TRP A 39 -5.17 -9.60 -18.01
CA TRP A 39 -4.21 -9.73 -19.11
C TRP A 39 -3.30 -10.96 -18.92
N THR A 40 -2.86 -11.22 -17.70
CA THR A 40 -2.12 -12.45 -17.37
C THR A 40 -2.93 -13.69 -17.73
N ARG A 41 -4.27 -13.66 -17.55
CA ARG A 41 -5.15 -14.76 -17.97
C ARG A 41 -5.26 -14.88 -19.49
N LEU A 42 -5.27 -13.75 -20.21
CA LEU A 42 -5.18 -13.73 -21.68
C LEU A 42 -3.93 -14.46 -22.15
N GLU A 43 -2.77 -13.99 -21.72
CA GLU A 43 -1.46 -14.50 -22.16
C GLU A 43 -1.24 -15.97 -21.80
N LYS A 44 -1.63 -16.38 -20.59
CA LYS A 44 -1.36 -17.75 -20.11
C LYS A 44 -2.37 -18.78 -20.60
N TYR A 45 -3.64 -18.41 -20.78
CA TYR A 45 -4.71 -19.41 -20.90
C TYR A 45 -5.75 -19.15 -22.00
N LYS A 46 -5.76 -17.96 -22.62
CA LYS A 46 -6.83 -17.55 -23.53
C LYS A 46 -6.35 -16.99 -24.86
N ASN A 47 -5.08 -17.22 -25.18
CA ASN A 47 -4.46 -16.85 -26.44
C ASN A 47 -3.74 -18.02 -27.12
N ASP A 48 -4.20 -19.26 -26.88
CA ASP A 48 -3.65 -20.49 -27.51
C ASP A 48 -2.13 -20.62 -27.44
N LEU A 49 -1.55 -20.17 -26.32
CA LEU A 49 -0.10 -20.12 -26.07
C LEU A 49 0.70 -19.24 -27.05
N VAL A 50 0.03 -18.47 -27.91
CA VAL A 50 0.66 -17.43 -28.73
C VAL A 50 1.08 -16.28 -27.81
N LYS A 51 2.38 -15.97 -27.84
CA LYS A 51 2.93 -14.88 -27.03
C LYS A 51 2.40 -13.53 -27.54
N VAL A 52 1.81 -12.75 -26.65
CA VAL A 52 1.38 -11.38 -26.95
C VAL A 52 2.61 -10.46 -26.97
N LYS A 53 2.78 -9.70 -28.04
CA LYS A 53 3.77 -8.64 -28.13
C LYS A 53 3.15 -7.34 -27.61
N ARG A 54 3.45 -7.02 -26.34
CA ARG A 54 2.81 -5.91 -25.61
C ARG A 54 3.16 -4.53 -26.19
N ASP A 55 4.36 -4.38 -26.71
CA ASP A 55 4.88 -3.22 -27.43
C ASP A 55 4.19 -2.98 -28.78
N GLU A 56 3.79 -4.07 -29.46
CA GLU A 56 2.98 -4.03 -30.68
C GLU A 56 1.45 -4.03 -30.39
N SER A 57 1.06 -3.98 -29.10
CA SER A 57 -0.34 -3.92 -28.66
C SER A 57 -0.76 -2.49 -28.30
N LEU A 58 -2.05 -2.27 -28.06
CA LEU A 58 -2.59 -1.00 -27.60
C LEU A 58 -3.71 -1.23 -26.58
N TYR A 59 -3.73 -0.43 -25.51
CA TYR A 59 -4.86 -0.35 -24.60
C TYR A 59 -5.59 0.97 -24.77
N VAL A 60 -6.91 0.91 -24.97
CA VAL A 60 -7.77 2.09 -25.13
C VAL A 60 -8.80 2.11 -24.01
N GLY A 61 -8.91 3.23 -23.28
CA GLY A 61 -9.83 3.34 -22.15
C GLY A 61 -10.08 4.78 -21.72
N ASP A 62 -11.25 5.04 -21.14
CA ASP A 62 -11.70 6.39 -20.77
C ASP A 62 -11.20 6.81 -19.38
N ALA A 63 -10.93 5.84 -18.49
CA ALA A 63 -10.43 6.08 -17.14
C ALA A 63 -8.93 6.44 -17.16
N ALA A 64 -8.64 7.62 -17.69
CA ALA A 64 -7.29 8.07 -18.02
C ALA A 64 -6.71 9.08 -17.04
N GLY A 65 -7.43 9.42 -15.95
CA GLY A 65 -6.98 10.38 -14.94
C GLY A 65 -6.99 11.83 -15.41
N ARG A 66 -7.71 12.14 -16.49
CA ARG A 66 -7.74 13.49 -17.07
C ARG A 66 -8.36 14.49 -16.10
N ILE A 67 -7.74 15.66 -15.97
CA ILE A 67 -8.26 16.76 -15.14
C ILE A 67 -9.21 17.65 -15.95
N SER A 68 -9.96 18.48 -15.24
CA SER A 68 -10.83 19.48 -15.87
C SER A 68 -9.99 20.47 -16.69
N SER A 69 -10.41 20.72 -17.92
CA SER A 69 -9.80 21.62 -18.88
C SER A 69 -10.87 22.26 -19.77
N VAL A 70 -10.46 23.16 -20.67
CA VAL A 70 -11.37 23.81 -21.62
C VAL A 70 -12.01 22.80 -22.57
N THR A 71 -11.26 21.80 -23.03
CA THR A 71 -11.73 20.75 -23.94
C THR A 71 -12.46 19.62 -23.22
N LYS A 72 -12.19 19.46 -21.92
CA LYS A 72 -12.82 18.46 -21.06
C LYS A 72 -13.22 19.07 -19.71
N PRO A 73 -14.45 19.61 -19.60
CA PRO A 73 -14.91 20.28 -18.39
C PRO A 73 -14.97 19.33 -17.18
N GLU A 74 -15.31 18.06 -17.40
CA GLU A 74 -15.41 17.06 -16.35
C GLU A 74 -14.13 16.23 -16.22
N LYS A 75 -13.57 16.18 -15.01
CA LYS A 75 -12.45 15.28 -14.71
C LYS A 75 -12.86 13.81 -14.80
N ASP A 76 -11.91 12.94 -15.15
CA ASP A 76 -12.13 11.49 -15.08
C ASP A 76 -12.36 11.03 -13.64
N ARG A 77 -13.22 10.03 -13.47
CA ARG A 77 -13.50 9.43 -12.15
C ARG A 77 -12.32 8.61 -11.61
N SER A 78 -11.43 8.14 -12.48
CA SER A 78 -10.23 7.39 -12.11
C SER A 78 -9.20 7.36 -13.24
N ALA A 79 -7.98 6.93 -12.91
CA ALA A 79 -6.92 6.64 -13.88
C ALA A 79 -6.72 5.12 -14.12
N ALA A 80 -7.73 4.28 -13.81
CA ALA A 80 -7.58 2.83 -13.78
C ALA A 80 -7.14 2.21 -15.12
N ASP A 81 -7.52 2.79 -16.25
CA ASP A 81 -7.14 2.31 -17.58
C ASP A 81 -5.70 2.66 -17.94
N ARG A 82 -5.32 3.92 -17.70
CA ARG A 82 -3.95 4.39 -17.90
C ARG A 82 -2.98 3.63 -17.00
N LEU A 83 -3.33 3.44 -15.72
CA LEU A 83 -2.52 2.69 -14.77
C LEU A 83 -2.42 1.20 -15.12
N PHE A 84 -3.50 0.59 -15.64
CA PHE A 84 -3.46 -0.79 -16.14
C PHE A 84 -2.49 -0.95 -17.33
N ALA A 85 -2.55 -0.03 -18.30
CA ALA A 85 -1.63 -0.02 -19.43
C ALA A 85 -0.18 0.23 -18.99
N LEU A 86 0.04 1.14 -18.03
CA LEU A 86 1.34 1.42 -17.44
C LEU A 86 1.95 0.17 -16.78
N ASN A 87 1.17 -0.53 -15.95
CA ASN A 87 1.59 -1.79 -15.31
C ASN A 87 1.92 -2.88 -16.33
N LEU A 88 1.21 -2.91 -17.45
CA LEU A 88 1.47 -3.86 -18.54
C LEU A 88 2.66 -3.46 -19.42
N LYS A 89 3.08 -2.20 -19.38
CA LYS A 89 4.02 -1.58 -20.34
C LYS A 89 3.50 -1.67 -21.78
N VAL A 90 2.20 -1.41 -21.96
CA VAL A 90 1.52 -1.37 -23.27
C VAL A 90 1.20 0.09 -23.60
N PRO A 91 1.35 0.54 -24.87
CA PRO A 91 0.87 1.85 -25.30
C PRO A 91 -0.57 2.13 -24.89
N PHE A 92 -0.87 3.36 -24.47
CA PHE A 92 -2.19 3.79 -24.01
C PHE A 92 -2.73 4.93 -24.86
N LYS A 93 -4.03 4.91 -25.14
CA LYS A 93 -4.79 6.03 -25.72
C LYS A 93 -6.15 6.16 -25.06
N THR A 94 -6.70 7.36 -25.02
CA THR A 94 -8.13 7.55 -24.74
C THR A 94 -8.98 7.21 -25.97
N PRO A 95 -10.30 7.00 -25.82
CA PRO A 95 -11.19 6.81 -26.97
C PRO A 95 -11.12 7.96 -27.98
N GLU A 96 -11.02 9.21 -27.50
CA GLU A 96 -10.94 10.39 -28.37
C GLU A 96 -9.63 10.41 -29.16
N GLN A 97 -8.51 10.08 -28.53
CA GLN A 97 -7.21 9.98 -29.19
C GLN A 97 -7.13 8.83 -30.21
N PHE A 98 -7.89 7.75 -29.99
CA PHE A 98 -7.82 6.57 -30.85
C PHE A 98 -8.85 6.59 -31.99
N PHE A 99 -10.08 7.01 -31.73
CA PHE A 99 -11.18 6.95 -32.70
C PHE A 99 -11.47 8.28 -33.38
N LEU A 100 -11.08 9.41 -32.79
CA LEU A 100 -11.37 10.76 -33.30
C LEU A 100 -10.10 11.54 -33.68
N ASP A 101 -8.94 10.87 -33.69
CA ASP A 101 -7.63 11.45 -34.01
C ASP A 101 -7.32 12.73 -33.23
N GLN A 102 -7.79 12.83 -31.98
CA GLN A 102 -7.40 13.92 -31.10
C GLN A 102 -5.89 13.84 -30.83
N LEU A 103 -5.14 14.77 -31.43
CA LEU A 103 -3.68 14.80 -31.36
C LEU A 103 -3.17 15.35 -30.02
N GLU A 104 -3.91 16.28 -29.43
CA GLU A 104 -3.53 16.89 -28.16
C GLU A 104 -3.82 15.96 -26.99
N GLU A 105 -2.79 15.67 -26.19
CA GLU A 105 -2.97 14.95 -24.94
C GLU A 105 -3.58 15.87 -23.88
N GLU A 106 -4.77 15.49 -23.41
CA GLU A 106 -5.42 16.20 -22.32
C GLU A 106 -4.61 16.05 -21.03
N PRO A 107 -4.48 17.12 -20.23
CA PRO A 107 -3.73 17.04 -18.99
C PRO A 107 -4.36 16.00 -18.06
N TYR A 108 -3.52 15.20 -17.42
CA TYR A 108 -3.93 14.17 -16.47
C TYR A 108 -3.03 14.19 -15.25
N GLU A 109 -3.54 13.66 -14.14
CA GLU A 109 -2.80 13.53 -12.89
C GLU A 109 -2.83 12.07 -12.47
N LEU A 110 -1.67 11.53 -12.07
CA LEU A 110 -1.57 10.21 -11.47
C LEU A 110 -1.28 10.35 -9.98
N ARG A 111 -2.32 10.30 -9.15
CA ARG A 111 -2.26 10.32 -7.68
C ARG A 111 -1.88 8.97 -7.05
N SER A 112 -1.68 7.93 -7.84
CA SER A 112 -1.15 6.65 -7.33
C SER A 112 0.30 6.80 -6.84
N PHE A 113 0.67 6.03 -5.82
CA PHE A 113 2.05 5.93 -5.35
C PHE A 113 2.95 5.35 -6.46
N ASP A 114 4.08 6.00 -6.73
CA ASP A 114 5.12 5.48 -7.62
C ASP A 114 6.14 4.67 -6.83
N PRO A 115 6.17 3.33 -6.95
CA PRO A 115 7.14 2.51 -6.25
C PRO A 115 8.56 2.70 -6.77
N SER A 116 8.76 3.21 -7.99
CA SER A 116 10.09 3.36 -8.61
C SER A 116 11.04 4.19 -7.73
N ALA A 117 10.53 5.29 -7.18
CA ALA A 117 11.31 6.19 -6.31
C ALA A 117 11.86 5.49 -5.05
N VAL A 118 11.14 4.49 -4.53
CA VAL A 118 11.55 3.73 -3.34
C VAL A 118 12.41 2.52 -3.72
N LEU A 119 12.16 1.91 -4.87
CA LEU A 119 12.90 0.74 -5.34
C LEU A 119 14.28 1.11 -5.91
N GLU A 120 14.42 2.30 -6.50
CA GLU A 120 15.69 2.80 -7.04
C GLU A 120 16.58 3.43 -5.97
N ASN A 121 16.00 3.88 -4.86
CA ASN A 121 16.71 4.58 -3.79
C ASN A 121 17.29 3.59 -2.75
N THR A 122 18.24 2.77 -3.17
CA THR A 122 18.82 1.69 -2.34
C THR A 122 19.83 2.17 -1.29
N GLY A 123 20.20 3.47 -1.29
CA GLY A 123 21.21 4.05 -0.39
C GLY A 123 20.63 4.68 0.89
N VAL A 124 19.33 4.58 1.12
CA VAL A 124 18.68 5.20 2.28
C VAL A 124 19.01 4.43 3.56
N SER A 125 19.52 5.15 4.56
CA SER A 125 19.67 4.62 5.92
C SER A 125 18.33 4.10 6.43
N GLN A 126 18.32 2.97 7.15
CA GLN A 126 17.11 2.44 7.76
C GLN A 126 16.46 3.43 8.74
N PHE A 127 17.27 4.31 9.36
CA PHE A 127 16.82 5.28 10.35
C PHE A 127 17.13 6.73 9.95
N ASP A 128 16.27 7.64 10.42
CA ASP A 128 16.51 9.09 10.47
C ASP A 128 16.27 9.56 11.91
N PRO A 129 17.33 9.94 12.66
CA PRO A 129 18.71 10.12 12.19
C PRO A 129 19.43 8.78 11.90
N ALA A 130 20.45 8.82 11.06
CA ALA A 130 21.12 7.61 10.54
C ALA A 130 21.98 6.87 11.58
N ASP A 131 22.31 7.52 12.69
CA ASP A 131 23.09 7.00 13.80
C ASP A 131 22.22 6.38 14.91
N THR A 132 20.90 6.28 14.74
CA THR A 132 20.01 5.55 15.65
C THR A 132 20.50 4.12 15.85
N VAL A 133 20.82 3.77 17.10
CA VAL A 133 21.39 2.46 17.47
C VAL A 133 20.27 1.48 17.83
N ILE A 134 20.33 0.26 17.28
CA ILE A 134 19.47 -0.85 17.67
C ILE A 134 20.24 -2.19 17.63
N PRO A 135 20.16 -3.01 18.69
CA PRO A 135 19.38 -2.86 19.91
C PRO A 135 20.02 -1.87 20.90
N SER A 136 19.26 -1.40 21.89
CA SER A 136 19.83 -0.72 23.05
C SER A 136 20.71 -1.67 23.87
N SER A 137 21.72 -1.13 24.58
CA SER A 137 22.52 -1.88 25.55
C SER A 137 21.76 -2.20 26.86
N GLU A 138 20.65 -1.51 27.10
CA GLU A 138 19.79 -1.68 28.27
C GLU A 138 18.40 -2.17 27.85
N THR A 139 17.69 -2.83 28.78
CA THR A 139 16.28 -3.18 28.59
C THR A 139 15.46 -1.92 28.28
N GLU A 140 14.68 -1.95 27.21
CA GLU A 140 13.94 -0.76 26.75
C GLU A 140 12.53 -1.10 26.24
N ALA A 141 11.71 -0.06 26.08
CA ALA A 141 10.46 -0.13 25.34
C ALA A 141 10.53 0.74 24.07
N ILE A 142 10.23 0.15 22.91
CA ILE A 142 10.10 0.87 21.64
C ILE A 142 8.63 0.94 21.25
N VAL A 143 8.10 2.15 21.07
CA VAL A 143 6.71 2.38 20.61
C VAL A 143 6.72 2.66 19.12
N LEU A 144 6.07 1.80 18.33
CA LEU A 144 5.94 2.02 16.88
C LEU A 144 4.74 2.92 16.58
N VAL A 145 4.93 3.87 15.66
CA VAL A 145 3.90 4.81 15.21
C VAL A 145 3.91 4.87 13.70
N GLY A 146 2.75 4.74 13.05
CA GLY A 146 2.62 4.84 11.61
C GLY A 146 1.31 4.25 11.12
N TYR A 147 0.92 4.57 9.89
CA TYR A 147 -0.32 4.09 9.27
C TYR A 147 -0.47 2.57 9.41
N PRO A 148 -1.70 2.03 9.45
CA PRO A 148 -1.93 0.63 9.08
C PRO A 148 -1.17 0.28 7.78
N SER A 149 -0.61 -0.93 7.69
CA SER A 149 0.20 -1.35 6.52
C SER A 149 1.43 -0.47 6.18
N SER A 150 1.92 0.34 7.12
CA SER A 150 3.20 1.08 6.97
C SER A 150 4.45 0.21 7.15
N GLY A 151 4.31 -1.07 7.53
CA GLY A 151 5.42 -1.99 7.78
C GLY A 151 5.79 -2.20 9.25
N LYS A 152 5.04 -1.62 10.20
CA LYS A 152 5.32 -1.75 11.65
C LYS A 152 5.50 -3.20 12.11
N SER A 153 4.55 -4.09 11.79
CA SER A 153 4.61 -5.49 12.21
C SER A 153 5.78 -6.24 11.58
N VAL A 154 6.11 -5.94 10.32
CA VAL A 154 7.29 -6.51 9.65
C VAL A 154 8.56 -6.06 10.39
N PHE A 155 8.68 -4.77 10.68
CA PHE A 155 9.82 -4.23 11.42
C PHE A 155 9.90 -4.78 12.86
N ALA A 156 8.77 -4.92 13.56
CA ALA A 156 8.71 -5.52 14.89
C ALA A 156 9.20 -6.97 14.88
N ASN A 157 8.72 -7.78 13.93
CA ASN A 157 9.13 -9.17 13.79
C ASN A 157 10.63 -9.30 13.48
N GLN A 158 11.18 -8.40 12.65
CA GLN A 158 12.62 -8.39 12.38
C GLN A 158 13.47 -8.15 13.63
N LEU A 159 13.03 -7.25 14.51
CA LEU A 159 13.73 -6.99 15.76
C LEU A 159 13.54 -8.13 16.78
N GLU A 160 12.38 -8.77 16.78
CA GLU A 160 12.16 -10.00 17.57
C GLU A 160 13.08 -11.13 17.10
N GLU A 161 13.14 -11.41 15.80
CA GLU A 161 13.97 -12.47 15.24
C GLU A 161 15.47 -12.18 15.40
N LYS A 162 15.91 -10.95 15.15
CA LYS A 162 17.33 -10.59 15.13
C LYS A 162 17.91 -10.33 16.53
N TYR A 163 17.12 -9.75 17.43
CA TYR A 163 17.61 -9.25 18.72
C TYR A 163 16.81 -9.79 19.92
N GLY A 164 15.78 -10.61 19.70
CA GLY A 164 15.03 -11.23 20.78
C GLY A 164 14.08 -10.29 21.52
N TYR A 165 13.64 -9.18 20.91
CA TYR A 165 12.62 -8.31 21.51
C TYR A 165 11.28 -9.06 21.67
N GLY A 166 10.49 -8.69 22.67
CA GLY A 166 9.10 -9.15 22.78
C GLY A 166 8.16 -8.21 22.05
N VAL A 167 7.32 -8.72 21.14
CA VAL A 167 6.30 -7.91 20.47
C VAL A 167 4.99 -7.91 21.27
N VAL A 168 4.48 -6.72 21.55
CA VAL A 168 3.19 -6.50 22.23
C VAL A 168 2.26 -5.65 21.37
N CYS A 169 0.96 -5.96 21.47
CA CYS A 169 -0.12 -5.53 20.57
C CYS A 169 0.01 -6.08 19.14
N SER A 170 -1.09 -6.59 18.59
CA SER A 170 -1.20 -6.95 17.17
C SER A 170 -2.60 -6.66 16.58
N TYR A 171 -3.54 -6.14 17.37
CA TYR A 171 -4.92 -5.88 16.93
C TYR A 171 -5.54 -4.60 17.51
N TRP A 172 -6.35 -3.94 16.67
CA TRP A 172 -7.00 -2.65 16.89
C TRP A 172 -7.99 -2.60 18.07
N HIS A 173 -8.49 -3.74 18.55
CA HIS A 173 -9.54 -3.81 19.58
C HIS A 173 -9.06 -4.20 20.98
N GLU A 174 -7.79 -4.57 21.17
CA GLU A 174 -7.32 -4.90 22.51
C GLU A 174 -7.03 -3.62 23.29
N ALA A 175 -7.87 -3.38 24.30
CA ALA A 175 -7.74 -2.28 25.24
C ALA A 175 -6.27 -2.14 25.70
N SER A 176 -5.74 -0.92 25.53
CA SER A 176 -4.36 -0.53 25.84
C SER A 176 -3.84 -1.09 27.18
N ALA A 177 -4.70 -1.27 28.18
CA ALA A 177 -4.36 -1.87 29.46
C ALA A 177 -3.78 -3.30 29.38
N LYS A 178 -4.32 -4.18 28.52
CA LYS A 178 -3.80 -5.55 28.36
C LYS A 178 -2.41 -5.56 27.73
N CYS A 179 -2.22 -4.77 26.69
CA CYS A 179 -0.90 -4.60 26.06
C CYS A 179 0.12 -4.03 27.06
N VAL A 180 -0.26 -3.01 27.83
CA VAL A 180 0.61 -2.42 28.86
C VAL A 180 0.96 -3.45 29.95
N ALA A 181 0.00 -4.29 30.36
CA ALA A 181 0.26 -5.36 31.33
C ALA A 181 1.24 -6.42 30.77
N LYS A 182 1.04 -6.88 29.54
CA LYS A 182 1.96 -7.82 28.87
C LYS A 182 3.35 -7.23 28.68
N ALA A 183 3.44 -5.97 28.29
CA ALA A 183 4.71 -5.24 28.19
C ALA A 183 5.43 -5.23 29.55
N LYS A 184 4.69 -4.92 30.63
CA LYS A 184 5.23 -4.90 32.00
C LYS A 184 5.76 -6.27 32.43
N GLU A 185 5.07 -7.36 32.09
CA GLU A 185 5.53 -8.71 32.40
C GLU A 185 6.85 -9.05 31.70
N MET A 186 6.97 -8.76 30.40
CA MET A 186 8.20 -9.00 29.63
C MET A 186 9.37 -8.13 30.11
N LEU A 187 9.11 -6.85 30.37
CA LEU A 187 10.13 -5.92 30.87
C LEU A 187 10.65 -6.36 32.24
N LYS A 188 9.80 -6.94 33.11
CA LYS A 188 10.22 -7.47 34.42
C LYS A 188 11.17 -8.67 34.31
N THR A 189 11.11 -9.43 33.21
CA THR A 189 12.07 -10.52 32.97
C THR A 189 13.33 -10.03 32.24
N GLY A 190 13.53 -8.72 32.13
CA GLY A 190 14.67 -8.12 31.44
C GLY A 190 14.57 -8.17 29.91
N LYS A 191 13.41 -8.51 29.34
CA LYS A 191 13.22 -8.58 27.89
C LYS A 191 12.75 -7.22 27.36
N SER A 192 13.52 -6.61 26.44
CA SER A 192 13.08 -5.39 25.73
C SER A 192 11.82 -5.65 24.91
N VAL A 193 10.97 -4.64 24.79
CA VAL A 193 9.64 -4.79 24.16
C VAL A 193 9.40 -3.81 23.03
N ILE A 194 8.63 -4.25 22.03
CA ILE A 194 8.16 -3.44 20.90
C ILE A 194 6.65 -3.37 20.96
N VAL A 195 6.11 -2.16 20.97
CA VAL A 195 4.67 -1.91 20.94
C VAL A 195 4.23 -1.69 19.49
N ASP A 196 3.74 -2.75 18.85
CA ASP A 196 3.16 -2.72 17.50
C ASP A 196 1.64 -2.50 17.56
N GLY A 197 1.25 -1.27 17.93
CA GLY A 197 -0.14 -0.91 18.17
C GLY A 197 -0.69 0.17 17.26
N TRP A 198 -1.97 0.49 17.48
CA TRP A 198 -2.59 1.71 17.00
C TRP A 198 -2.19 2.88 17.92
N ASN A 199 -1.12 3.60 17.54
CA ASN A 199 -0.52 4.63 18.39
C ASN A 199 -0.46 6.04 17.74
N PRO A 200 -1.51 6.56 17.06
CA PRO A 200 -1.46 7.89 16.44
C PRO A 200 -1.28 9.01 17.47
N ASP A 201 -1.82 8.83 18.69
CA ASP A 201 -1.60 9.70 19.86
C ASP A 201 -1.58 8.95 21.21
N SER A 202 -2.02 7.70 21.25
CA SER A 202 -2.26 6.93 22.47
C SER A 202 -1.01 6.23 23.03
N ARG A 203 0.06 7.01 23.25
CA ARG A 203 1.41 6.51 23.60
C ARG A 203 1.76 6.62 25.09
N ASN A 204 1.15 7.57 25.78
CA ASN A 204 1.41 7.90 27.18
C ASN A 204 1.40 6.70 28.16
N PRO A 205 0.54 5.68 28.03
CA PRO A 205 0.57 4.52 28.92
C PRO A 205 1.92 3.79 28.92
N TYR A 206 2.58 3.66 27.76
CA TYR A 206 3.87 2.99 27.64
C TYR A 206 5.01 3.85 28.18
N VAL A 207 4.95 5.17 27.95
CA VAL A 207 5.93 6.11 28.51
C VAL A 207 5.85 6.10 30.05
N LYS A 208 4.63 6.13 30.61
CA LYS A 208 4.44 6.01 32.07
C LYS A 208 4.97 4.70 32.62
N LEU A 209 4.73 3.59 31.92
CA LEU A 209 5.25 2.28 32.32
C LEU A 209 6.79 2.27 32.34
N ALA A 210 7.43 2.74 31.27
CA ALA A 210 8.88 2.80 31.17
C ALA A 210 9.49 3.67 32.27
N LYS A 211 8.88 4.84 32.55
CA LYS A 211 9.28 5.71 33.66
C LYS A 211 9.16 5.03 35.03
N GLN A 212 8.09 4.28 35.27
CA GLN A 212 7.90 3.53 36.52
C GLN A 212 8.92 2.40 36.71
N MET A 213 9.45 1.87 35.61
CA MET A 213 10.44 0.79 35.61
C MET A 213 11.87 1.31 35.43
N GLU A 214 12.06 2.64 35.35
CA GLU A 214 13.34 3.30 35.18
C GLU A 214 14.13 2.80 33.95
N ILE A 215 13.41 2.51 32.85
CA ILE A 215 14.00 2.09 31.58
C ILE A 215 13.83 3.14 30.47
N PRO A 216 14.67 3.13 29.42
CA PRO A 216 14.46 3.93 28.23
C PRO A 216 13.14 3.60 27.51
N CYS A 217 12.49 4.64 26.99
CA CYS A 217 11.31 4.53 26.14
C CYS A 217 11.58 5.29 24.84
N ARG A 218 11.66 4.60 23.71
CA ARG A 218 11.89 5.22 22.39
C ARG A 218 10.63 5.19 21.54
N CYS A 219 10.51 6.13 20.62
CA CYS A 219 9.41 6.18 19.66
C CYS A 219 9.94 6.09 18.24
N PHE A 220 9.51 5.07 17.50
CA PHE A 220 9.95 4.83 16.14
C PHE A 220 8.77 5.08 15.19
N VAL A 221 8.91 6.11 14.35
CA VAL A 221 7.86 6.58 13.44
C VAL A 221 8.12 6.04 12.03
N MET A 222 7.23 5.21 11.50
CA MET A 222 7.36 4.72 10.13
C MET A 222 7.28 5.88 9.15
N ASN A 223 8.33 6.06 8.34
CA ASN A 223 8.43 7.10 7.32
C ASN A 223 7.75 6.66 6.02
N THR A 224 6.50 6.21 6.14
CA THR A 224 5.67 5.71 5.05
C THR A 224 4.48 6.65 4.89
N SER A 225 4.29 7.22 3.69
CA SER A 225 3.17 8.12 3.42
C SER A 225 1.82 7.36 3.41
N TYR A 226 0.72 8.10 3.37
CA TYR A 226 -0.62 7.53 3.23
C TYR A 226 -0.75 6.69 1.94
N GLU A 227 -0.28 7.22 0.82
CA GLU A 227 -0.32 6.58 -0.50
C GLU A 227 0.55 5.33 -0.53
N HIS A 228 1.74 5.40 0.09
CA HIS A 228 2.66 4.27 0.22
C HIS A 228 2.07 3.17 1.12
N ALA A 229 1.45 3.52 2.24
CA ALA A 229 0.79 2.54 3.12
C ALA A 229 -0.40 1.84 2.42
N ARG A 230 -1.17 2.57 1.59
CA ARG A 230 -2.21 1.97 0.75
C ARG A 230 -1.63 1.05 -0.32
N HIS A 231 -0.51 1.41 -0.93
CA HIS A 231 0.21 0.55 -1.87
C HIS A 231 0.72 -0.73 -1.20
N ASN A 232 1.29 -0.64 0.00
CA ASN A 232 1.71 -1.80 0.78
C ASN A 232 0.55 -2.73 1.13
N ASN A 233 -0.62 -2.19 1.50
CA ASN A 233 -1.80 -3.02 1.75
C ASN A 233 -2.28 -3.72 0.48
N ALA A 234 -2.34 -2.99 -0.65
CA ALA A 234 -2.69 -3.57 -1.94
C ALA A 234 -1.73 -4.69 -2.37
N PHE A 235 -0.43 -4.49 -2.16
CA PHE A 235 0.60 -5.50 -2.37
C PHE A 235 0.37 -6.74 -1.48
N GLY A 236 0.17 -6.53 -0.17
CA GLY A 236 -0.09 -7.61 0.78
C GLY A 236 -1.32 -8.45 0.46
N ILE A 237 -2.38 -7.83 -0.08
CA ILE A 237 -3.58 -8.54 -0.57
C ILE A 237 -3.22 -9.43 -1.76
N LEU A 238 -2.44 -8.93 -2.73
CA LEU A 238 -2.08 -9.68 -3.93
C LEU A 238 -1.19 -10.89 -3.63
N ILE A 239 -0.31 -10.77 -2.64
CA ILE A 239 0.56 -11.89 -2.21
C ILE A 239 -0.07 -12.76 -1.11
N GLY A 240 -1.30 -12.45 -0.69
CA GLY A 240 -2.06 -13.25 0.28
C GLY A 240 -1.62 -13.11 1.74
N THR A 241 -0.81 -12.11 2.08
CA THR A 241 -0.35 -11.86 3.46
C THR A 241 -1.22 -10.89 4.23
N ASP A 242 -2.10 -10.16 3.55
CA ASP A 242 -2.88 -9.06 4.13
C ASP A 242 -4.33 -9.09 3.62
N LYS A 243 -5.23 -8.41 4.34
CA LYS A 243 -6.64 -8.24 3.94
C LYS A 243 -6.90 -6.79 3.54
N GLU A 244 -7.95 -6.57 2.75
CA GLU A 244 -8.40 -5.22 2.41
C GLU A 244 -8.76 -4.44 3.67
N ARG A 245 -8.07 -3.32 3.88
CA ARG A 245 -8.35 -2.42 5.00
C ARG A 245 -9.35 -1.35 4.58
N PRO A 246 -10.38 -1.07 5.39
CA PRO A 246 -11.30 0.03 5.11
C PRO A 246 -10.54 1.35 5.00
N PRO A 247 -10.83 2.21 3.99
CA PRO A 247 -10.23 3.54 3.88
C PRO A 247 -10.35 4.37 5.16
N MET A 248 -11.47 4.18 5.88
CA MET A 248 -11.74 4.82 7.17
C MET A 248 -10.65 4.56 8.21
N GLU A 249 -9.99 3.38 8.24
CA GLU A 249 -8.87 3.15 9.17
C GLU A 249 -7.69 4.07 8.88
N MET A 250 -7.35 4.25 7.60
CA MET A 250 -6.23 5.12 7.22
C MET A 250 -6.54 6.59 7.49
N ASP A 251 -7.78 7.00 7.20
CA ASP A 251 -8.26 8.37 7.47
C ASP A 251 -8.31 8.64 8.98
N MET A 252 -8.85 7.72 9.78
CA MET A 252 -8.84 7.83 11.24
C MET A 252 -7.41 7.94 11.80
N PHE A 253 -6.43 7.27 11.20
CA PHE A 253 -5.04 7.39 11.65
C PHE A 253 -4.55 8.81 11.39
N ARG A 254 -4.72 9.30 10.16
CA ARG A 254 -4.30 10.64 9.74
C ARG A 254 -4.90 11.71 10.64
N ASP A 255 -6.19 11.62 10.91
CA ASP A 255 -6.93 12.65 11.64
C ASP A 255 -6.56 12.68 13.13
N ASN A 256 -6.14 11.55 13.70
CA ASN A 256 -5.69 11.45 15.10
C ASN A 256 -4.16 11.56 15.26
N PHE A 257 -3.40 11.58 14.17
CA PHE A 257 -1.94 11.53 14.23
C PHE A 257 -1.36 12.80 14.84
N LYS A 258 -0.59 12.63 15.92
CA LYS A 258 0.20 13.69 16.55
C LYS A 258 1.66 13.32 16.45
N ILE A 259 2.46 14.22 15.87
CA ILE A 259 3.92 14.06 15.72
C ILE A 259 4.53 13.74 17.09
N PRO A 260 5.15 12.55 17.26
CA PRO A 260 5.76 12.20 18.52
C PRO A 260 6.95 13.10 18.84
N THR A 261 7.12 13.48 20.11
CA THR A 261 8.27 14.28 20.54
C THR A 261 8.84 13.79 21.86
N VAL A 262 10.10 14.12 22.14
CA VAL A 262 10.74 13.83 23.43
C VAL A 262 10.01 14.45 24.63
N LYS A 263 9.19 15.50 24.41
CA LYS A 263 8.34 16.11 25.45
C LYS A 263 7.27 15.17 25.99
N GLU A 264 6.91 14.12 25.25
CA GLU A 264 6.02 13.07 25.75
C GLU A 264 6.68 12.19 26.81
N GLY A 265 8.02 12.23 26.93
CA GLY A 265 8.83 11.42 27.83
C GLY A 265 9.62 10.31 27.13
N PHE A 266 9.72 10.35 25.80
CA PHE A 266 10.61 9.46 25.05
C PHE A 266 12.08 9.90 25.19
N THR A 267 12.98 8.93 25.33
CA THR A 267 14.44 9.15 25.31
C THR A 267 14.95 9.48 23.91
N GLU A 268 14.33 8.91 22.88
CA GLU A 268 14.64 9.15 21.48
C GLU A 268 13.34 9.07 20.64
N VAL A 269 13.25 9.93 19.62
CA VAL A 269 12.27 9.78 18.53
C VAL A 269 13.04 9.66 17.23
N ALA A 270 12.91 8.51 16.56
CA ALA A 270 13.55 8.24 15.28
C ALA A 270 12.50 7.89 14.24
N LYS A 271 12.78 8.16 12.97
CA LYS A 271 11.99 7.65 11.85
C LYS A 271 12.59 6.35 11.35
N VAL A 272 11.73 5.43 10.91
CA VAL A 272 12.10 4.19 10.25
C VAL A 272 11.77 4.32 8.78
N ASN A 273 12.79 4.42 7.93
CA ASN A 273 12.62 4.49 6.49
C ASN A 273 12.17 3.14 5.93
N PHE A 274 11.32 3.18 4.91
CA PHE A 274 10.93 1.97 4.22
C PHE A 274 12.09 1.46 3.37
N VAL A 275 12.55 0.24 3.68
CA VAL A 275 13.55 -0.46 2.88
C VAL A 275 12.88 -1.70 2.27
N PRO A 276 12.73 -1.77 0.94
CA PRO A 276 12.02 -2.87 0.29
C PRO A 276 12.73 -4.20 0.52
N MET A 277 12.00 -5.20 0.99
CA MET A 277 12.46 -6.58 1.15
C MET A 277 11.43 -7.53 0.57
N PHE A 278 11.86 -8.37 -0.37
CA PHE A 278 10.99 -9.30 -1.09
C PHE A 278 11.47 -10.73 -0.86
N GLN A 279 10.55 -11.61 -0.47
CA GLN A 279 10.83 -13.03 -0.28
C GLN A 279 11.07 -13.76 -1.62
N GLU A 280 10.44 -13.29 -2.70
CA GLU A 280 10.54 -13.88 -4.03
C GLU A 280 10.74 -12.79 -5.10
N PRO A 281 11.41 -13.10 -6.23
CA PRO A 281 11.52 -12.18 -7.36
C PRO A 281 10.15 -11.70 -7.89
N SER A 282 9.16 -12.60 -7.91
CA SER A 282 7.78 -12.32 -8.31
C SER A 282 7.13 -11.21 -7.47
N HIS A 283 7.46 -11.13 -6.17
CA HIS A 283 6.95 -10.10 -5.28
C HIS A 283 7.46 -8.71 -5.67
N ARG A 284 8.72 -8.61 -6.10
CA ARG A 284 9.28 -7.35 -6.60
C ARG A 284 8.54 -6.90 -7.86
N GLU A 285 8.30 -7.79 -8.81
CA GLU A 285 7.54 -7.49 -10.03
C GLU A 285 6.13 -6.98 -9.72
N ILE A 286 5.48 -7.55 -8.70
CA ILE A 286 4.16 -7.08 -8.25
C ILE A 286 4.26 -5.71 -7.59
N TYR A 287 5.27 -5.50 -6.74
CA TYR A 287 5.46 -4.25 -6.00
C TYR A 287 5.81 -3.07 -6.93
N GLU A 288 6.51 -3.32 -8.03
CA GLU A 288 6.83 -2.34 -9.08
C GLU A 288 5.58 -1.79 -9.79
N MET A 289 4.44 -2.46 -9.69
CA MET A 289 3.19 -1.97 -10.27
C MET A 289 2.59 -0.80 -9.47
N ARG A 290 1.83 0.05 -10.15
CA ARG A 290 0.89 1.00 -9.54
C ARG A 290 -0.34 0.23 -9.07
N LEU A 291 -0.42 -0.02 -7.77
CA LEU A 291 -1.43 -0.90 -7.16
C LEU A 291 -2.68 -0.17 -6.66
N THR A 292 -2.61 1.15 -6.41
CA THR A 292 -3.71 1.91 -5.82
C THR A 292 -4.56 2.60 -6.88
N ARG A 293 -5.88 2.65 -6.65
CA ARG A 293 -6.83 3.42 -7.45
C ARG A 293 -6.95 4.82 -6.87
N GLU A 294 -7.13 5.79 -7.75
CA GLU A 294 -7.07 7.21 -7.35
C GLU A 294 -8.34 7.72 -6.65
N PHE A 295 -9.43 6.96 -6.64
CA PHE A 295 -10.67 7.37 -5.98
C PHE A 295 -11.45 6.14 -5.49
N ASP A 296 -11.08 5.61 -4.32
CA ASP A 296 -12.00 4.80 -3.51
C ASP A 296 -12.85 5.75 -2.65
N PHE A 297 -13.53 6.70 -3.30
CA PHE A 297 -14.71 7.29 -2.68
C PHE A 297 -15.87 6.49 -3.23
N TYR A 298 -16.53 5.77 -2.32
CA TYR A 298 -17.82 5.14 -2.56
C TYR A 298 -18.70 6.07 -3.42
N ALA A 299 -19.04 5.59 -4.62
CA ALA A 299 -20.17 6.06 -5.39
C ALA A 299 -21.25 4.97 -5.34
#